data_AF-A0A8H6HXQ2-F1
#
_entry.id   AF-A0A8H6HXQ2-F1
#
_cell.length_a   1.000
_cell.length_b   1.000
_cell.length_c   1.000
_cell.angle_alpha   90.00
_cell.angle_beta   90.00
_cell.angle_gamma   90.00
#
_symmetry.space_group_name_H-M   'P 1'
#
loop_
_entity.id
_entity.type
_entity.pdbx_description
1 polymer ?
#
loop_
_entity_poly.entity_id
_entity_poly.type
_entity_poly.pdbx_seq_one_letter_code
_entity_poly.pdbx_strand_id
1 'polypeptide(L)'
;SITLLDVLKFAVNAAHAEEFILLTQPAERSVQLVPIVLPPAVSVMLSKCCGLPVEAIPHLWRAFGSQIWQQKTSLLQDDFAVYRDHGPEVGISEYT
;
A
#
# COMPACT_ATOMS: atom_id res chain seq x y z
N SER A 1 11.98 -15.93 5.09
CA SER A 1 11.17 -15.47 6.23
C SER A 1 10.53 -14.15 5.84
N ILE A 2 9.22 -13.96 6.06
CA ILE A 2 8.56 -12.66 5.83
C ILE A 2 8.80 -11.80 7.06
N THR A 3 9.40 -10.62 6.87
CA THR A 3 9.66 -9.67 7.95
C THR A 3 8.51 -8.68 8.09
N LEU A 4 8.46 -7.98 9.24
CA LEU A 4 7.52 -6.87 9.42
C LEU A 4 7.70 -5.79 8.35
N LEU A 5 8.94 -5.51 7.97
CA LEU A 5 9.25 -4.53 6.93
C LEU A 5 8.65 -4.92 5.57
N ASP A 6 8.65 -6.21 5.24
CA ASP A 6 8.06 -6.69 3.99
C ASP A 6 6.53 -6.54 4.00
N VAL A 7 5.89 -6.75 5.15
CA VAL A 7 4.44 -6.53 5.33
C VAL A 7 4.09 -5.05 5.20
N LEU A 8 4.90 -4.15 5.77
CA LEU A 8 4.69 -2.71 5.64
C LEU A 8 4.87 -2.25 4.19
N LYS A 9 5.93 -2.70 3.50
CA LYS A 9 6.13 -2.45 2.07
C LYS A 9 4.95 -2.95 1.26
N PHE A 10 4.46 -4.16 1.56
CA PHE A 10 3.28 -4.71 0.91
C PHE A 10 2.06 -3.82 1.10
N ALA A 11 1.77 -3.39 2.33
CA ALA A 11 0.62 -2.54 2.62
C ALA A 11 0.66 -1.22 1.85
N VAL A 12 1.81 -0.53 1.85
CA VAL A 12 2.00 0.73 1.12
C VAL A 12 1.85 0.54 -0.39
N ASN A 13 2.53 -0.45 -0.97
CA ASN A 13 2.46 -0.69 -2.42
C ASN A 13 1.08 -1.18 -2.86
N ALA A 14 0.39 -1.97 -2.03
CA ALA A 14 -0.96 -2.45 -2.31
C ALA A 14 -2.00 -1.34 -2.20
N ALA A 15 -1.82 -0.38 -1.28
CA ALA A 15 -2.66 0.82 -1.22
C ALA A 15 -2.56 1.64 -2.50
N HIS A 16 -1.34 1.82 -3.04
CA HIS A 16 -1.11 2.48 -4.32
C HIS A 16 -1.61 1.69 -5.54
N ALA A 17 -1.77 0.37 -5.41
CA ALA A 17 -2.17 -0.48 -6.51
C ALA A 17 -3.69 -0.43 -6.79
N GLU A 18 -4.46 0.31 -6.01
CA GLU A 18 -5.93 0.37 -6.09
C GLU A 18 -6.41 0.58 -7.52
N GLU A 19 -5.91 1.60 -8.22
CA GLU A 19 -6.39 1.94 -9.56
C GLU A 19 -6.20 0.76 -10.52
N PHE A 20 -5.04 0.10 -10.47
CA PHE A 20 -4.75 -1.08 -11.26
C PHE A 20 -5.64 -2.28 -10.87
N ILE A 21 -5.97 -2.39 -9.59
CA ILE A 21 -6.90 -3.41 -9.10
C ILE A 21 -8.31 -3.15 -9.66
N LEU A 22 -8.80 -1.91 -9.57
CA LEU A 22 -10.14 -1.50 -10.02
C LEU A 22 -10.32 -1.66 -11.53
N LEU A 23 -9.30 -1.31 -12.33
CA LEU A 23 -9.35 -1.41 -13.80
C LEU A 23 -9.61 -2.82 -14.34
N THR A 24 -9.40 -3.84 -13.51
CA THR A 24 -9.59 -5.25 -13.88
C THR A 24 -10.84 -5.87 -13.27
N GLN A 25 -11.60 -5.11 -12.48
CA GLN A 25 -12.86 -5.57 -11.91
C GLN A 25 -14.01 -5.37 -12.91
N PRO A 26 -15.07 -6.21 -12.82
CA PRO A 26 -16.31 -5.97 -13.56
C PRO A 26 -16.88 -4.58 -13.27
N ALA A 27 -17.46 -3.94 -14.28
CA ALA A 27 -17.99 -2.57 -14.17
C ALA A 27 -19.13 -2.46 -13.14
N GLU A 28 -19.87 -3.54 -12.87
CA GLU A 28 -20.95 -3.54 -11.87
C GLU A 28 -20.45 -3.67 -10.42
N ARG A 29 -19.14 -3.92 -10.20
CA ARG A 29 -18.60 -4.11 -8.85
C ARG A 29 -18.47 -2.77 -8.13
N SER A 30 -19.00 -2.69 -6.90
CA SER A 30 -18.81 -1.52 -6.05
C SER A 30 -17.34 -1.30 -5.69
N VAL A 31 -16.86 -0.06 -5.88
CA VAL A 31 -15.51 0.40 -5.50
C VAL A 31 -15.25 0.31 -3.98
N GLN A 32 -16.30 0.27 -3.17
CA GLN A 32 -16.19 0.16 -1.72
C GLN A 32 -15.89 -1.27 -1.25
N LEU A 33 -16.11 -2.27 -2.11
CA LEU A 33 -15.90 -3.67 -1.76
C LEU A 33 -14.48 -4.10 -2.10
N VAL A 34 -13.75 -4.56 -1.09
CA VAL A 34 -12.42 -5.14 -1.29
C VAL A 34 -12.49 -6.33 -2.27
N PRO A 35 -11.62 -6.35 -3.29
CA PRO A 35 -11.52 -7.51 -4.18
C PRO A 35 -11.01 -8.74 -3.43
N ILE A 36 -11.68 -9.88 -3.61
CA ILE A 36 -11.28 -11.15 -2.97
C ILE A 36 -9.96 -11.67 -3.55
N VAL A 37 -9.77 -11.47 -4.85
CA VAL A 37 -8.62 -11.93 -5.61
C VAL A 37 -7.98 -10.73 -6.30
N LEU A 38 -6.66 -10.62 -6.15
CA LEU A 38 -5.88 -9.63 -6.86
C LEU A 38 -5.68 -10.04 -8.32
N PRO A 39 -5.63 -9.07 -9.24
CA PRO A 39 -5.26 -9.36 -10.63
C PRO A 39 -3.86 -9.97 -10.70
N PRO A 40 -3.58 -10.89 -11.64
CA PRO A 40 -2.26 -11.50 -11.76
C PRO A 40 -1.13 -10.48 -11.92
N ALA A 41 -1.35 -9.44 -12.73
CA ALA A 41 -0.38 -8.36 -12.94
C ALA A 41 -0.05 -7.61 -11.64
N VAL A 42 -1.06 -7.31 -10.82
CA VAL A 42 -0.86 -6.65 -9.52
C VAL A 42 -0.12 -7.57 -8.55
N SER A 43 -0.45 -8.86 -8.55
CA SER A 43 0.26 -9.84 -7.70
C SER A 43 1.76 -9.93 -8.05
N VAL A 44 2.10 -9.97 -9.34
CA VAL A 44 3.49 -9.97 -9.81
C VAL A 44 4.20 -8.65 -9.47
N MET A 45 3.53 -7.52 -9.63
CA MET A 45 4.08 -6.22 -9.26
C MET A 45 4.41 -6.15 -7.76
N LEU A 46 3.45 -6.52 -6.90
CA LEU A 46 3.64 -6.50 -5.44
C LEU A 46 4.75 -7.45 -4.99
N SER A 47 4.83 -8.63 -5.61
CA SER A 47 5.93 -9.59 -5.40
C SER A 47 7.29 -8.93 -5.67
N LYS A 48 7.45 -8.27 -6.83
CA LYS A 48 8.70 -7.60 -7.21
C LYS A 48 9.02 -6.40 -6.31
N CYS A 49 8.06 -5.52 -6.04
CA CYS A 49 8.29 -4.31 -5.24
C CYS A 49 8.63 -4.63 -3.77
N CYS A 50 8.08 -5.72 -3.24
CA CYS A 50 8.27 -6.10 -1.84
C CYS A 50 9.38 -7.13 -1.64
N GLY A 51 9.94 -7.70 -2.72
CA GLY A 51 10.90 -8.80 -2.63
C GLY A 51 10.29 -10.09 -2.06
N LEU A 52 8.98 -10.27 -2.26
CA LEU A 52 8.21 -11.39 -1.71
C LEU A 52 7.93 -12.45 -2.77
N PRO A 53 7.87 -13.75 -2.41
CA PRO A 53 7.39 -14.79 -3.30
C PRO A 53 5.96 -14.46 -3.78
N VAL A 54 5.67 -14.69 -5.05
CA VAL A 54 4.35 -14.37 -5.63
C VAL A 54 3.23 -15.16 -4.97
N GLU A 55 3.54 -16.35 -4.47
CA GLU A 55 2.64 -17.24 -3.73
C GLU A 55 2.25 -16.64 -2.36
N ALA A 56 3.07 -15.77 -1.78
CA ALA A 56 2.76 -15.10 -0.52
C ALA A 56 1.76 -13.96 -0.68
N ILE A 57 1.61 -13.40 -1.89
CA ILE A 57 0.78 -12.22 -2.15
C ILE A 57 -0.71 -12.45 -1.86
N PRO A 58 -1.34 -13.55 -2.30
CA PRO A 58 -2.74 -13.83 -1.97
C PRO A 58 -2.97 -13.99 -0.46
N HIS A 59 -1.99 -14.52 0.28
CA HIS A 59 -2.09 -14.70 1.72
C HIS A 59 -2.04 -13.36 2.45
N LEU A 60 -1.12 -12.48 2.07
CA LEU A 60 -1.01 -11.13 2.62
C LEU A 60 -2.24 -10.28 2.27
N TRP A 61 -2.73 -10.38 1.04
CA TRP A 61 -3.95 -9.70 0.62
C TRP A 61 -5.17 -10.18 1.41
N ARG A 62 -5.30 -11.49 1.64
CA ARG A 62 -6.38 -12.02 2.48
C ARG A 62 -6.29 -11.54 3.92
N ALA A 63 -5.08 -11.41 4.47
CA ALA A 63 -4.87 -10.99 5.85
C ALA A 63 -5.10 -9.49 6.08
N PHE A 64 -4.68 -8.65 5.13
CA PHE A 64 -4.61 -7.19 5.32
C PHE A 64 -5.41 -6.37 4.30
N GLY A 65 -5.95 -7.01 3.26
CA GLY A 65 -6.58 -6.33 2.13
C GLY A 65 -7.75 -5.45 2.52
N SER A 66 -8.58 -5.86 3.49
CA SER A 66 -9.68 -5.01 3.99
C SER A 66 -9.19 -3.71 4.61
N GLN A 67 -8.14 -3.78 5.42
CA GLN A 67 -7.56 -2.62 6.11
C GLN A 67 -6.89 -1.69 5.10
N ILE A 68 -6.09 -2.25 4.19
CA ILE A 68 -5.45 -1.51 3.10
C ILE A 68 -6.50 -0.82 2.23
N TRP A 69 -7.60 -1.52 1.91
CA TRP A 69 -8.67 -0.98 1.06
C TRP A 69 -9.47 0.13 1.72
N GLN A 70 -9.59 0.13 3.05
CA GLN A 70 -10.34 1.13 3.81
C GLN A 70 -9.49 2.33 4.23
N GLN A 71 -8.18 2.15 4.43
CA GLN A 71 -7.26 3.19 4.90
C GLN A 71 -6.58 4.01 3.79
N LYS A 72 -7.11 3.95 2.56
CA LYS A 72 -6.58 4.60 1.34
C LYS A 72 -6.18 6.06 1.49
N THR A 73 -6.72 6.78 2.46
CA THR A 73 -6.62 8.24 2.53
C THR A 73 -5.56 8.78 3.49
N SER A 74 -5.07 8.03 4.48
CA SER A 74 -4.26 8.63 5.57
C SER A 74 -2.78 8.24 5.60
N LEU A 75 -2.39 7.08 5.07
CA LEU A 75 -1.06 6.52 5.34
C LEU A 75 0.12 7.26 4.66
N LEU A 76 -0.12 8.16 3.70
CA LEU A 76 0.94 8.80 2.92
C LEU A 76 0.81 10.32 2.77
N GLN A 77 -0.33 10.90 3.14
CA GLN A 77 -0.45 12.36 3.22
C GLN A 77 0.21 12.92 4.49
N ASP A 78 0.19 12.14 5.58
CA ASP A 78 0.70 12.61 6.87
C ASP A 78 2.23 12.69 6.94
N ASP A 79 2.98 11.85 6.23
CA ASP A 79 4.45 11.91 6.29
C ASP A 79 5.00 13.27 5.82
N PHE A 80 4.36 13.87 4.81
CA PHE A 80 4.72 15.22 4.34
C PHE A 80 4.13 16.33 5.22
N ALA A 81 2.96 16.11 5.84
CA ALA A 81 2.36 17.07 6.76
C ALA A 81 3.15 17.16 8.07
N VAL A 82 3.51 16.02 8.67
CA VAL A 82 4.35 15.92 9.86
C VAL A 82 5.75 16.46 9.59
N TYR A 83 6.35 16.16 8.44
CA TYR A 83 7.62 16.78 8.06
C TYR A 83 7.49 18.28 7.76
N ARG A 84 6.39 18.75 7.19
CA ARG A 84 6.17 20.20 7.02
C ARG A 84 6.01 20.89 8.38
N ASP A 85 5.32 20.27 9.32
CA ASP A 85 4.95 20.86 10.60
C ASP A 85 6.08 20.75 11.65
N HIS A 86 6.94 19.73 11.56
CA HIS A 86 8.06 19.50 12.50
C HIS A 86 9.45 19.41 11.85
N GLY A 87 9.54 19.15 10.55
CA GLY A 87 10.81 19.02 9.83
C GLY A 87 11.66 20.30 9.82
N PRO A 88 11.10 21.53 9.75
CA PRO A 88 11.89 22.75 9.91
C PRO A 88 12.61 22.83 11.26
N GLU A 89 11.99 22.38 12.34
CA GLU A 89 12.56 22.40 13.71
C GLU A 89 13.72 21.40 13.87
N VAL A 90 13.74 20.33 13.07
CA VAL A 90 14.71 19.23 13.20
C VAL A 90 15.76 19.22 12.07
N GLY A 91 15.49 19.87 10.93
CA GLY A 91 16.29 19.76 9.71
C GLY A 91 16.87 21.06 9.13
N ILE A 92 16.38 22.24 9.53
CA ILE A 92 16.88 23.54 9.02
C ILE A 92 17.06 24.51 10.19
N SER A 93 17.87 24.13 11.18
CA SER A 93 18.60 25.16 11.93
C SER A 93 19.64 25.71 10.97
N GLU A 94 19.36 26.86 10.34
CA GLU A 94 20.39 27.67 9.70
C GLU A 94 21.52 27.85 10.71
N TYR A 95 22.73 27.41 10.35
CA TYR A 95 23.94 27.84 11.04
C TYR A 95 24.01 29.37 10.92
N THR A 96 23.56 30.08 11.95
CA THR A 96 23.81 31.51 12.16
C THR A 96 24.39 31.72 13.54
#